data_AF-A0A447Y3X6-F1
#
_entry.id   AF-A0A447Y3X6-F1
#
_cell.length_a   1.000
_cell.length_b   1.000
_cell.length_c   1.000
_cell.angle_alpha   90.00
_cell.angle_beta   90.00
_cell.angle_gamma   90.00
#
_symmetry.space_group_name_H-M   'P 1'
#
loop_
_entity.id
_entity.type
_entity.pdbx_description
1 polymer ?
#
loop_
_entity_poly.entity_id
_entity_poly.type
_entity_poly.pdbx_seq_one_letter_code
_entity_poly.pdbx_strand_id
1 'polypeptide(L)'
;MDQFPVDVYQGGAGTSVNMNTNEVLANIGLELMGHQKGEYQYLNPNDHVNKCQSTNDAYPTGFRIAVYSSLIKLVDAINQLREGFERKAVEFQDILKMGRTQLQDAVPMTLGQEFRAFSILLKEEVKNIQRTAELLLEVNLGATAIGTGLNTPKEYSPLAVKKLAEVTGFPCVPAEDLIEATSDCGAYVMVHGALKRLAVKMSKICNDLRLLSSGPRAGLNEINLPELQAGSSIMPAKVNPVVPEVVNQVCFKVIGNDTTVTMAAEAGQLQLNVMEPVIGQAMFESVHILTNACYNLLEKCINGITANKEVCEGYVLQLYRYRYLPEPVHRSPQR
;
A
#
# COMPACT_ATOMS: atom_id res chain seq x y z
N MET A 1 9.35 3.62 -22.61
CA MET A 1 7.94 3.71 -22.13
C MET A 1 7.00 3.92 -23.31
N ASP A 2 7.36 4.80 -24.25
CA ASP A 2 6.77 4.93 -25.60
C ASP A 2 6.57 3.60 -26.36
N GLN A 3 7.41 2.59 -26.12
CA GLN A 3 7.32 1.26 -26.74
C GLN A 3 6.27 0.33 -26.10
N PHE A 4 5.61 0.75 -25.01
CA PHE A 4 4.53 0.00 -24.34
C PHE A 4 3.25 0.84 -24.28
N PRO A 5 2.59 1.11 -25.43
CA PRO A 5 1.43 2.00 -25.50
C PRO A 5 0.10 1.32 -25.10
N VAL A 6 0.12 0.04 -24.72
CA VAL A 6 -1.08 -0.73 -24.39
C VAL A 6 -1.73 -0.15 -23.12
N ASP A 7 -3.03 0.11 -23.21
CA ASP A 7 -3.83 0.60 -22.08
C ASP A 7 -3.90 -0.43 -20.94
N VAL A 8 -4.02 0.06 -19.71
CA VAL A 8 -4.23 -0.77 -18.52
C VAL A 8 -5.56 -1.52 -18.58
N TYR A 9 -6.58 -0.93 -19.20
CA TYR A 9 -7.86 -1.56 -19.49
C TYR A 9 -7.83 -2.24 -20.86
N GLN A 10 -7.31 -3.45 -20.87
CA GLN A 10 -7.28 -4.30 -22.06
C GLN A 10 -8.14 -5.56 -21.87
N GLY A 11 -8.77 -6.01 -22.96
CA GLY A 11 -9.32 -7.35 -23.05
C GLY A 11 -8.24 -8.40 -23.30
N GLY A 12 -8.60 -9.68 -23.17
CA GLY A 12 -7.71 -10.80 -23.53
C GLY A 12 -6.68 -11.18 -22.46
N ALA A 13 -6.98 -10.93 -21.17
CA ALA A 13 -6.23 -11.45 -20.02
C ALA A 13 -4.71 -11.11 -20.04
N GLY A 14 -4.34 -9.90 -20.48
CA GLY A 14 -2.95 -9.48 -20.54
C GLY A 14 -2.19 -9.87 -21.82
N THR A 15 -2.86 -10.50 -22.80
CA THR A 15 -2.21 -10.94 -24.05
C THR A 15 -1.60 -9.78 -24.81
N SER A 16 -2.22 -8.60 -24.77
CA SER A 16 -1.68 -7.43 -25.45
C SER A 16 -0.35 -6.98 -24.80
N VAL A 17 -0.22 -7.04 -23.46
CA VAL A 17 1.06 -6.77 -22.78
C VAL A 17 2.10 -7.83 -23.10
N ASN A 18 1.71 -9.11 -23.07
CA ASN A 18 2.64 -10.20 -23.37
C ASN A 18 3.20 -10.07 -24.80
N MET A 19 2.32 -9.90 -25.79
CA MET A 19 2.73 -9.74 -27.19
C MET A 19 3.49 -8.43 -27.44
N ASN A 20 3.08 -7.32 -26.82
CA ASN A 20 3.84 -6.07 -26.91
C ASN A 20 5.26 -6.27 -26.36
N THR A 21 5.43 -6.99 -25.25
CA THR A 21 6.75 -7.32 -24.70
C THR A 21 7.55 -8.17 -25.69
N ASN A 22 6.94 -9.21 -26.25
CA ASN A 22 7.58 -10.08 -27.24
C ASN A 22 8.03 -9.33 -28.50
N GLU A 23 7.19 -8.45 -29.04
CA GLU A 23 7.49 -7.66 -30.23
C GLU A 23 8.60 -6.63 -29.97
N VAL A 24 8.58 -5.96 -28.82
CA VAL A 24 9.64 -5.01 -28.43
C VAL A 24 10.97 -5.75 -28.29
N LEU A 25 11.00 -6.88 -27.59
CA LEU A 25 12.22 -7.67 -27.41
C LEU A 25 12.73 -8.27 -28.73
N ALA A 26 11.83 -8.78 -29.59
CA ALA A 26 12.20 -9.27 -30.91
C ALA A 26 12.83 -8.17 -31.77
N ASN A 27 12.24 -6.98 -31.79
CA ASN A 27 12.77 -5.86 -32.57
C ASN A 27 14.11 -5.34 -32.02
N ILE A 28 14.29 -5.27 -30.70
CA ILE A 28 15.59 -4.95 -30.10
C ILE A 28 16.63 -6.01 -30.48
N GLY A 29 16.26 -7.29 -30.41
CA GLY A 29 17.14 -8.40 -30.81
C GLY A 29 17.52 -8.34 -32.30
N LEU A 30 16.58 -8.01 -33.19
CA LEU A 30 16.84 -7.82 -34.62
C LEU A 30 17.86 -6.70 -34.86
N GLU A 31 17.68 -5.55 -34.21
CA GLU A 31 18.63 -4.44 -34.33
C GLU A 31 20.04 -4.84 -33.85
N LEU A 32 20.14 -5.60 -32.75
CA LEU A 32 21.41 -6.13 -32.24
C LEU A 32 22.06 -7.16 -33.18
N MET A 33 21.27 -7.86 -33.99
CA MET A 33 21.75 -8.79 -35.02
C MET A 33 22.08 -8.11 -36.35
N GLY A 34 21.84 -6.79 -36.49
CA GLY A 34 22.05 -6.04 -37.73
C GLY A 34 20.89 -6.10 -38.72
N HIS A 35 19.71 -6.52 -38.27
CA HIS A 35 18.48 -6.59 -39.04
C HIS A 35 17.57 -5.37 -38.81
N GLN A 36 16.64 -5.13 -39.73
CA GLN A 36 15.62 -4.09 -39.58
C GLN A 36 14.48 -4.57 -38.68
N LYS A 37 13.82 -3.62 -38.01
CA LYS A 37 12.60 -3.91 -37.24
C LYS A 37 11.53 -4.55 -38.14
N GLY A 38 10.88 -5.59 -37.65
CA GLY A 38 9.85 -6.35 -38.37
C GLY A 38 10.37 -7.50 -39.24
N GLU A 39 11.69 -7.70 -39.35
CA GLU A 39 12.29 -8.85 -40.07
C GLU A 39 12.21 -10.16 -39.25
N TYR A 40 10.99 -10.55 -38.88
CA TYR A 40 10.71 -11.67 -37.96
C TYR A 40 11.09 -13.05 -38.49
N GLN A 41 11.50 -13.18 -39.75
CA GLN A 41 12.13 -14.40 -40.26
C GLN A 41 13.46 -14.73 -39.55
N TYR A 42 14.14 -13.72 -38.96
CA TYR A 42 15.39 -13.91 -38.21
C TYR A 42 15.14 -14.04 -36.70
N LEU A 43 14.19 -13.28 -36.16
CA LEU A 43 13.80 -13.35 -34.74
C LEU A 43 12.29 -13.13 -34.59
N ASN A 44 11.53 -14.20 -34.39
CA ASN A 44 10.08 -14.15 -34.31
C ASN A 44 9.59 -13.91 -32.85
N PRO A 45 8.67 -12.96 -32.61
CA PRO A 45 8.09 -12.72 -31.28
C PRO A 45 7.45 -13.97 -30.65
N ASN A 46 6.81 -14.83 -31.44
CA ASN A 46 6.15 -16.04 -30.94
C ASN A 46 7.11 -17.22 -30.90
N ASP A 47 7.71 -17.57 -32.05
CA ASP A 47 8.46 -18.83 -32.18
C ASP A 47 9.79 -18.83 -31.44
N HIS A 48 10.33 -17.64 -31.14
CA HIS A 48 11.60 -17.47 -30.44
C HIS A 48 11.44 -16.81 -29.07
N VAL A 49 10.80 -15.63 -28.98
CA VAL A 49 10.72 -14.89 -27.71
C VAL A 49 9.69 -15.52 -26.77
N ASN A 50 8.49 -15.83 -27.27
CA ASN A 50 7.43 -16.50 -26.51
C ASN A 50 7.51 -18.04 -26.58
N LYS A 51 8.64 -18.60 -27.02
CA LYS A 51 8.79 -20.05 -27.16
C LYS A 51 8.55 -20.72 -25.80
N CYS A 52 7.75 -21.80 -25.80
CA CYS A 52 7.40 -22.56 -24.59
C CYS A 52 6.61 -21.76 -23.54
N GLN A 53 6.00 -20.64 -23.92
CA GLN A 53 5.22 -19.78 -23.02
C GLN A 53 3.82 -19.53 -23.58
N SER A 54 2.93 -19.11 -22.71
CA SER A 54 1.62 -18.56 -23.00
C SER A 54 1.53 -17.19 -22.34
N THR A 55 0.56 -16.38 -22.74
CA THR A 55 0.18 -15.23 -21.90
C THR A 55 -0.19 -15.72 -20.50
N ASN A 56 -0.91 -16.84 -20.40
CA ASN A 56 -1.54 -17.30 -19.17
C ASN A 56 -0.55 -17.81 -18.10
N ASP A 57 0.74 -17.87 -18.42
CA ASP A 57 1.80 -18.14 -17.46
C ASP A 57 2.88 -17.05 -17.42
N ALA A 58 3.25 -16.46 -18.56
CA ALA A 58 4.21 -15.36 -18.60
C ALA A 58 3.66 -14.06 -18.00
N TYR A 59 2.42 -13.68 -18.32
CA TYR A 59 1.79 -12.46 -17.81
C TYR A 59 1.58 -12.50 -16.28
N PRO A 60 0.92 -13.52 -15.68
CA PRO A 60 0.76 -13.57 -14.23
C PRO A 60 2.11 -13.67 -13.51
N THR A 61 3.09 -14.39 -14.07
CA THR A 61 4.46 -14.42 -13.51
C THR A 61 5.08 -13.03 -13.45
N GLY A 62 5.08 -12.30 -14.57
CA GLY A 62 5.61 -10.93 -14.62
C GLY A 62 4.84 -9.97 -13.70
N PHE A 63 3.52 -10.09 -13.66
CA PHE A 63 2.64 -9.29 -12.82
C PHE A 63 2.96 -9.48 -11.33
N ARG A 64 3.08 -10.73 -10.87
CA ARG A 64 3.41 -11.06 -9.47
C ARG A 64 4.76 -10.48 -9.03
N ILE A 65 5.77 -10.60 -9.88
CA ILE A 65 7.12 -10.05 -9.62
C ILE A 65 7.07 -8.52 -9.54
N ALA A 66 6.37 -7.88 -10.46
CA ALA A 66 6.25 -6.43 -10.49
C ALA A 66 5.52 -5.89 -9.24
N VAL A 67 4.45 -6.56 -8.80
CA VAL A 67 3.76 -6.23 -7.55
C VAL A 67 4.67 -6.46 -6.35
N TYR A 68 5.34 -7.62 -6.26
CA TYR A 68 6.26 -7.94 -5.17
C TYR A 68 7.37 -6.87 -5.03
N SER A 69 8.00 -6.49 -6.14
CA SER A 69 9.00 -5.42 -6.17
C SER A 69 8.45 -4.07 -5.70
N SER A 70 7.21 -3.75 -6.06
CA SER A 70 6.54 -2.51 -5.64
C SER A 70 6.19 -2.53 -4.14
N LEU A 71 5.81 -3.69 -3.60
CA LEU A 71 5.53 -3.86 -2.17
C LEU A 71 6.78 -3.69 -1.31
N ILE A 72 7.97 -4.12 -1.78
CA ILE A 72 9.22 -3.87 -1.06
C ILE A 72 9.45 -2.37 -0.88
N LYS A 73 9.24 -1.57 -1.94
CA LYS A 73 9.37 -0.10 -1.87
C LYS A 73 8.35 0.52 -0.90
N LEU A 74 7.12 0.02 -0.91
CA LEU A 74 6.10 0.46 0.05
C LEU A 74 6.50 0.11 1.49
N VAL A 75 7.03 -1.09 1.75
CA VAL A 75 7.52 -1.49 3.07
C VAL A 75 8.62 -0.54 3.56
N ASP A 76 9.54 -0.14 2.69
CA ASP A 76 10.57 0.85 3.04
C ASP A 76 9.97 2.21 3.38
N ALA A 77 8.99 2.68 2.61
CA ALA A 77 8.28 3.93 2.89
C ALA A 77 7.53 3.90 4.24
N ILE A 78 6.89 2.76 4.57
CA ILE A 78 6.23 2.56 5.86
C ILE A 78 7.25 2.56 7.01
N ASN A 79 8.41 1.91 6.83
CA ASN A 79 9.48 1.91 7.83
C ASN A 79 10.01 3.33 8.10
N GLN A 80 10.23 4.13 7.05
CA GLN A 80 10.67 5.52 7.21
C GLN A 80 9.61 6.36 7.95
N LEU A 81 8.32 6.20 7.60
CA LEU A 81 7.23 6.87 8.30
C LEU A 81 7.17 6.44 9.78
N ARG A 82 7.30 5.13 10.05
CA ARG A 82 7.35 4.58 11.41
C ARG A 82 8.46 5.23 12.22
N GLU A 83 9.67 5.31 11.68
CA GLU A 83 10.82 5.94 12.35
C GLU A 83 10.58 7.42 12.66
N GLY A 84 9.86 8.14 11.78
CA GLY A 84 9.39 9.51 12.07
C GLY A 84 8.52 9.58 13.31
N PHE A 85 7.53 8.67 13.43
CA PHE A 85 6.71 8.56 14.64
C PHE A 85 7.53 8.16 15.87
N GLU A 86 8.52 7.27 15.73
CA GLU A 86 9.39 6.88 16.84
C GLU A 86 10.24 8.06 17.35
N ARG A 87 10.78 8.89 16.46
CA ARG A 87 11.50 10.11 16.85
C ARG A 87 10.59 11.06 17.63
N LYS A 88 9.37 11.30 17.14
CA LYS A 88 8.39 12.14 17.83
C LYS A 88 7.90 11.54 19.15
N ALA A 89 7.81 10.21 19.24
CA ALA A 89 7.47 9.55 20.49
C ALA A 89 8.51 9.82 21.59
N VAL A 90 9.80 9.81 21.24
CA VAL A 90 10.89 10.16 22.17
C VAL A 90 10.85 11.66 22.50
N GLU A 91 10.69 12.53 21.51
CA GLU A 91 10.58 13.98 21.70
C GLU A 91 9.44 14.36 22.66
N PHE A 92 8.31 13.66 22.58
CA PHE A 92 7.11 13.93 23.37
C PHE A 92 6.95 13.04 24.61
N GLN A 93 7.98 12.28 24.98
CA GLN A 93 7.89 11.24 26.02
C GLN A 93 7.42 11.79 27.39
N ASP A 94 7.80 13.02 27.72
CA ASP A 94 7.55 13.66 29.02
C ASP A 94 6.35 14.62 29.00
N ILE A 95 5.64 14.74 27.87
CA ILE A 95 4.49 15.66 27.74
C ILE A 95 3.23 14.93 28.18
N LEU A 96 2.70 15.27 29.36
CA LEU A 96 1.42 14.75 29.83
C LEU A 96 0.26 15.33 29.02
N LYS A 97 -0.71 14.48 28.68
CA LYS A 97 -1.96 14.84 28.02
C LYS A 97 -3.13 14.04 28.58
N MET A 98 -4.35 14.48 28.28
CA MET A 98 -5.56 13.74 28.61
C MET A 98 -5.85 12.68 27.54
N GLY A 99 -5.91 11.40 27.94
CA GLY A 99 -6.44 10.34 27.08
C GLY A 99 -7.94 10.55 26.86
N ARG A 100 -8.44 10.19 25.67
CA ARG A 100 -9.87 10.27 25.35
C ARG A 100 -10.40 8.96 24.81
N THR A 101 -11.52 8.50 25.37
CA THR A 101 -12.26 7.33 24.89
C THR A 101 -13.69 7.77 24.60
N GLN A 102 -14.24 7.39 23.44
CA GLN A 102 -15.55 7.89 22.99
C GLN A 102 -15.62 9.43 22.93
N LEU A 103 -14.48 10.07 22.64
CA LEU A 103 -14.29 11.54 22.67
C LEU A 103 -14.53 12.20 24.04
N GLN A 104 -14.67 11.43 25.11
CA GLN A 104 -14.78 11.92 26.49
C GLN A 104 -13.43 11.85 27.20
N ASP A 105 -13.23 12.72 28.18
CA ASP A 105 -12.04 12.71 29.04
C ASP A 105 -11.93 11.36 29.78
N ALA A 106 -10.73 10.77 29.77
CA ALA A 106 -10.47 9.47 30.36
C ALA A 106 -9.41 9.54 31.47
N VAL A 107 -8.22 8.98 31.22
CA VAL A 107 -7.09 8.99 32.16
C VAL A 107 -5.86 9.62 31.51
N PRO A 108 -4.93 10.19 32.30
CA PRO A 108 -3.72 10.77 31.75
C PRO A 108 -2.84 9.74 31.05
N MET A 109 -2.15 10.21 30.02
CA MET A 109 -1.08 9.50 29.31
C MET A 109 -0.03 10.52 28.84
N THR A 110 1.08 10.07 28.27
CA THR A 110 2.01 10.99 27.59
C THR A 110 1.74 11.04 26.09
N LEU A 111 1.99 12.20 25.49
CA LEU A 111 1.91 12.36 24.04
C LEU A 111 2.92 11.42 23.33
N GLY A 112 4.07 11.17 23.95
CA GLY A 112 5.02 10.17 23.48
C GLY A 112 4.46 8.75 23.45
N GLN A 113 3.66 8.33 24.44
CA GLN A 113 2.97 7.03 24.43
C GLN A 113 2.01 6.93 23.23
N GLU A 114 1.27 8.00 22.91
CA GLU A 114 0.35 8.03 21.77
C GLU A 114 1.09 7.91 20.42
N PHE A 115 2.18 8.68 20.24
CA PHE A 115 2.99 8.61 19.03
C PHE A 115 3.74 7.28 18.90
N ARG A 116 4.16 6.68 20.01
CA ARG A 116 4.74 5.32 20.02
C ARG A 116 3.71 4.30 19.53
N ALA A 117 2.45 4.43 19.94
CA ALA A 117 1.39 3.55 19.48
C ALA A 117 1.17 3.66 17.96
N PHE A 118 1.25 4.86 17.37
CA PHE A 118 1.18 5.03 15.90
C PHE A 118 2.32 4.30 15.17
N SER A 119 3.55 4.38 15.69
CA SER A 119 4.67 3.60 15.17
C SER A 119 4.41 2.09 15.23
N ILE A 120 3.90 1.59 16.36
CA ILE A 120 3.60 0.16 16.54
C ILE A 120 2.52 -0.30 15.54
N LEU A 121 1.48 0.51 15.31
CA LEU A 121 0.45 0.21 14.32
C LEU A 121 1.05 -0.03 12.92
N LEU A 122 2.00 0.82 12.50
CA LEU A 122 2.70 0.69 11.21
C LEU A 122 3.66 -0.52 11.17
N LYS A 123 4.35 -0.80 12.28
CA LYS A 123 5.24 -1.97 12.42
C LYS A 123 4.50 -3.29 12.22
N GLU A 124 3.27 -3.38 12.71
CA GLU A 124 2.42 -4.56 12.48
C GLU A 124 2.07 -4.74 11.00
N GLU A 125 1.82 -3.65 10.29
CA GLU A 125 1.47 -3.70 8.86
C GLU A 125 2.64 -4.09 7.97
N VAL A 126 3.86 -3.69 8.31
CA VAL A 126 5.08 -4.18 7.63
C VAL A 126 5.12 -5.71 7.64
N LYS A 127 4.92 -6.34 8.82
CA LYS A 127 4.89 -7.80 8.94
C LYS A 127 3.76 -8.43 8.13
N ASN A 128 2.59 -7.81 8.14
CA ASN A 128 1.40 -8.31 7.43
C ASN A 128 1.58 -8.27 5.91
N ILE A 129 2.12 -7.16 5.39
CA ILE A 129 2.39 -6.98 3.96
C ILE A 129 3.50 -7.91 3.51
N GLN A 130 4.60 -8.04 4.26
CA GLN A 130 5.68 -8.97 3.90
C GLN A 130 5.18 -10.42 3.81
N ARG A 131 4.43 -10.89 4.81
CA ARG A 131 3.86 -12.24 4.82
C ARG A 131 2.93 -12.50 3.64
N THR A 132 2.09 -11.53 3.27
CA THR A 132 1.17 -11.70 2.14
C THR A 132 1.88 -11.55 0.80
N ALA A 133 2.92 -10.71 0.72
CA ALA A 133 3.75 -10.56 -0.47
C ALA A 133 4.50 -11.85 -0.84
N GLU A 134 4.91 -12.65 0.14
CA GLU A 134 5.54 -13.97 -0.09
C GLU A 134 4.67 -14.89 -0.96
N LEU A 135 3.34 -14.78 -0.86
CA LEU A 135 2.43 -15.58 -1.69
C LEU A 135 2.65 -15.33 -3.19
N LEU A 136 3.11 -14.13 -3.58
CA LEU A 136 3.36 -13.77 -4.98
C LEU A 136 4.60 -14.45 -5.58
N LEU A 137 5.46 -15.05 -4.75
CA LEU A 137 6.70 -15.69 -5.20
C LEU A 137 6.47 -17.11 -5.71
N GLU A 138 5.32 -17.71 -5.43
CA GLU A 138 4.86 -18.89 -6.13
C GLU A 138 4.36 -18.48 -7.52
N VAL A 139 4.88 -19.08 -8.59
CA VAL A 139 4.57 -18.70 -9.99
C VAL A 139 4.22 -19.91 -10.85
N ASN A 140 3.37 -19.70 -11.85
CA ASN A 140 2.92 -20.76 -12.76
C ASN A 140 3.72 -20.85 -14.07
N LEU A 141 4.90 -20.21 -14.17
CA LEU A 141 5.71 -20.21 -15.41
C LEU A 141 5.98 -21.64 -15.91
N GLY A 142 5.53 -21.96 -17.13
CA GLY A 142 5.54 -23.29 -17.71
C GLY A 142 4.19 -24.02 -17.66
N ALA A 143 3.15 -23.41 -17.08
CA ALA A 143 1.76 -23.84 -17.13
C ALA A 143 1.19 -23.81 -18.56
N THR A 144 1.69 -22.93 -19.41
CA THR A 144 1.25 -22.71 -20.80
C THR A 144 -0.20 -22.24 -20.87
N ALA A 145 -1.04 -22.83 -21.72
CA ALA A 145 -2.38 -22.33 -21.98
C ALA A 145 -3.33 -22.49 -20.78
N ILE A 146 -3.30 -23.64 -20.11
CA ILE A 146 -4.31 -24.02 -19.10
C ILE A 146 -3.72 -24.82 -17.91
N GLY A 147 -2.40 -24.77 -17.72
CA GLY A 147 -1.72 -25.50 -16.63
C GLY A 147 -1.16 -26.87 -16.98
N THR A 148 -1.46 -27.43 -18.15
CA THR A 148 -1.01 -28.79 -18.52
C THR A 148 0.45 -28.89 -18.94
N GLY A 149 1.13 -27.76 -19.19
CA GLY A 149 2.47 -27.75 -19.76
C GLY A 149 2.52 -28.22 -21.23
N LEU A 150 1.43 -28.05 -21.98
CA LEU A 150 1.40 -28.41 -23.39
C LEU A 150 2.43 -27.58 -24.18
N ASN A 151 3.20 -28.22 -25.05
CA ASN A 151 4.27 -27.61 -25.86
C ASN A 151 5.48 -27.11 -25.04
N THR A 152 5.70 -27.65 -23.84
CA THR A 152 6.93 -27.42 -23.06
C THR A 152 7.64 -28.73 -22.71
N PRO A 153 8.99 -28.77 -22.74
CA PRO A 153 9.75 -29.87 -22.16
C PRO A 153 9.46 -29.98 -20.65
N LYS A 154 9.52 -31.20 -20.10
CA LYS A 154 9.25 -31.45 -18.67
C LYS A 154 10.15 -30.63 -17.74
N GLU A 155 11.39 -30.38 -18.17
CA GLU A 155 12.40 -29.64 -17.42
C GLU A 155 12.24 -28.12 -17.53
N TYR A 156 11.34 -27.62 -18.39
CA TYR A 156 11.22 -26.20 -18.68
C TYR A 156 10.83 -25.38 -17.44
N SER A 157 9.70 -25.70 -16.79
CA SER A 157 9.20 -24.95 -15.64
C SER A 157 10.22 -24.85 -14.50
N PRO A 158 10.79 -25.95 -13.95
CA PRO A 158 11.75 -25.84 -12.86
C PRO A 158 13.02 -25.09 -13.25
N LEU A 159 13.48 -25.21 -14.50
CA LEU A 159 14.65 -24.48 -14.98
C LEU A 159 14.35 -22.99 -15.19
N ALA A 160 13.21 -22.65 -15.79
CA ALA A 160 12.79 -21.29 -16.06
C ALA A 160 12.56 -20.52 -14.75
N VAL A 161 11.88 -21.11 -13.76
CA VAL A 161 11.68 -20.50 -12.44
C VAL A 161 13.00 -20.34 -11.69
N LYS A 162 13.92 -21.32 -11.76
CA LYS A 162 15.26 -21.16 -11.20
C LYS A 162 16.01 -19.98 -11.83
N LYS A 163 15.96 -19.84 -13.16
CA LYS A 163 16.59 -18.72 -13.86
C LYS A 163 15.93 -17.38 -13.56
N LEU A 164 14.62 -17.37 -13.41
CA LEU A 164 13.86 -16.20 -12.96
C LEU A 164 14.32 -15.75 -11.57
N ALA A 165 14.48 -16.68 -10.63
CA ALA A 165 14.99 -16.40 -9.29
C ALA A 165 16.44 -15.86 -9.32
N GLU A 166 17.32 -16.44 -10.16
CA GLU A 166 18.69 -15.96 -10.36
C GLU A 166 18.73 -14.52 -10.90
N VAL A 167 17.89 -14.19 -11.88
CA VAL A 167 17.88 -12.87 -12.54
C VAL A 167 17.25 -11.80 -11.66
N THR A 168 16.16 -12.14 -10.95
CA THR A 168 15.42 -11.19 -10.11
C THR A 168 16.03 -11.03 -8.72
N GLY A 169 16.76 -12.04 -8.23
CA GLY A 169 17.17 -12.13 -6.83
C GLY A 169 16.04 -12.48 -5.87
N PHE A 170 14.83 -12.77 -6.37
CA PHE A 170 13.68 -13.16 -5.55
C PHE A 170 13.57 -14.68 -5.45
N PRO A 171 13.19 -15.24 -4.29
CA PRO A 171 13.12 -16.70 -4.12
C PRO A 171 11.82 -17.26 -4.73
N CYS A 172 11.66 -17.09 -6.05
CA CYS A 172 10.52 -17.62 -6.79
C CYS A 172 10.54 -19.15 -6.81
N VAL A 173 9.36 -19.75 -6.65
CA VAL A 173 9.15 -21.20 -6.68
C VAL A 173 8.02 -21.56 -7.64
N PRO A 174 8.06 -22.73 -8.30
CA PRO A 174 6.94 -23.17 -9.12
C PRO A 174 5.73 -23.49 -8.23
N ALA A 175 4.54 -23.20 -8.74
CA ALA A 175 3.28 -23.57 -8.07
C ALA A 175 3.16 -25.08 -7.89
N GLU A 176 2.46 -25.48 -6.83
CA GLU A 176 2.25 -26.90 -6.50
C GLU A 176 1.45 -27.61 -7.59
N ASP A 177 0.42 -26.96 -8.12
CA ASP A 177 -0.39 -27.41 -9.24
C ASP A 177 -0.58 -26.28 -10.27
N LEU A 178 -0.07 -26.48 -11.48
CA LEU A 178 -0.11 -25.48 -12.54
C LEU A 178 -1.52 -25.28 -13.13
N ILE A 179 -2.41 -26.27 -13.04
CA ILE A 179 -3.81 -26.15 -13.48
C ILE A 179 -4.59 -25.25 -12.52
N GLU A 180 -4.37 -25.42 -11.21
CA GLU A 180 -4.95 -24.55 -10.19
C GLU A 180 -4.42 -23.12 -10.33
N ALA A 181 -3.10 -22.95 -10.38
CA ALA A 181 -2.47 -21.64 -10.37
C ALA A 181 -2.76 -20.79 -11.63
N THR A 182 -3.25 -21.38 -12.72
CA THR A 182 -3.57 -20.64 -13.96
C THR A 182 -4.86 -19.83 -13.85
N SER A 183 -5.80 -20.23 -12.99
CA SER A 183 -7.03 -19.45 -12.74
C SER A 183 -7.03 -18.72 -11.40
N ASP A 184 -6.11 -19.03 -10.49
CA ASP A 184 -6.09 -18.48 -9.14
C ASP A 184 -5.68 -16.99 -9.08
N CYS A 185 -6.50 -16.20 -8.40
CA CYS A 185 -6.24 -14.80 -8.07
C CYS A 185 -6.20 -14.56 -6.54
N GLY A 186 -6.22 -15.62 -5.72
CA GLY A 186 -6.31 -15.56 -4.27
C GLY A 186 -5.17 -14.81 -3.61
N ALA A 187 -3.94 -14.96 -4.13
CA ALA A 187 -2.78 -14.21 -3.65
C ALA A 187 -2.98 -12.69 -3.79
N TYR A 188 -3.56 -12.21 -4.90
CA TYR A 188 -3.83 -10.78 -5.11
C TYR A 188 -4.86 -10.25 -4.10
N VAL A 189 -5.91 -11.03 -3.83
CA VAL A 189 -6.93 -10.68 -2.82
C VAL A 189 -6.31 -10.57 -1.43
N MET A 190 -5.47 -11.53 -1.04
CA MET A 190 -4.79 -11.53 0.27
C MET A 190 -3.85 -10.33 0.42
N VAL A 191 -3.06 -10.03 -0.61
CA VAL A 191 -2.15 -8.88 -0.64
C VAL A 191 -2.93 -7.58 -0.55
N HIS A 192 -3.98 -7.40 -1.36
CA HIS A 192 -4.75 -6.17 -1.34
C HIS A 192 -5.50 -5.99 0.00
N GLY A 193 -5.97 -7.09 0.61
CA GLY A 193 -6.53 -7.07 1.96
C GLY A 193 -5.54 -6.54 3.01
N ALA A 194 -4.24 -6.83 2.87
CA ALA A 194 -3.19 -6.24 3.71
C ALA A 194 -3.02 -4.74 3.45
N LEU A 195 -3.06 -4.29 2.19
CA LEU A 195 -3.02 -2.87 1.83
C LEU A 195 -4.22 -2.10 2.39
N LYS A 196 -5.44 -2.68 2.33
CA LYS A 196 -6.64 -2.13 2.95
C LYS A 196 -6.46 -1.94 4.45
N ARG A 197 -5.91 -2.94 5.15
CA ARG A 197 -5.69 -2.86 6.60
C ARG A 197 -4.71 -1.73 6.97
N LEU A 198 -3.64 -1.57 6.19
CA LEU A 198 -2.73 -0.42 6.30
C LEU A 198 -3.49 0.90 6.11
N ALA A 199 -4.29 1.02 5.05
CA ALA A 199 -5.08 2.22 4.77
C ALA A 199 -6.04 2.58 5.92
N VAL A 200 -6.72 1.60 6.52
CA VAL A 200 -7.59 1.82 7.69
C VAL A 200 -6.78 2.40 8.86
N LYS A 201 -5.62 1.83 9.18
CA LYS A 201 -4.76 2.30 10.27
C LYS A 201 -4.16 3.68 10.00
N MET A 202 -3.66 3.93 8.79
CA MET A 202 -3.13 5.24 8.39
C MET A 202 -4.23 6.32 8.43
N SER A 203 -5.44 5.99 7.99
CA SER A 203 -6.58 6.90 8.05
C SER A 203 -6.93 7.25 9.49
N LYS A 204 -6.92 6.29 10.42
CA LYS A 204 -7.11 6.54 11.86
C LYS A 204 -6.04 7.48 12.40
N ILE A 205 -4.76 7.22 12.12
CA ILE A 205 -3.65 8.10 12.53
C ILE A 205 -3.88 9.53 12.03
N CYS A 206 -4.24 9.70 10.76
CA CYS A 206 -4.51 11.01 10.18
C CYS A 206 -5.73 11.70 10.81
N ASN A 207 -6.78 10.95 11.15
CA ASN A 207 -7.95 11.48 11.85
C ASN A 207 -7.58 12.01 13.23
N ASP A 208 -6.77 11.27 13.98
CA ASP A 208 -6.27 11.71 15.28
C ASP A 208 -5.43 12.98 15.13
N LEU A 209 -4.48 13.02 14.19
CA LEU A 209 -3.65 14.21 13.96
C LEU A 209 -4.50 15.45 13.66
N ARG A 210 -5.54 15.33 12.80
CA ARG A 210 -6.47 16.43 12.50
C ARG A 210 -7.27 16.88 13.72
N LEU A 211 -7.70 15.93 14.55
CA LEU A 211 -8.48 16.23 15.76
C LEU A 211 -7.62 16.89 16.84
N LEU A 212 -6.42 16.36 17.09
CA LEU A 212 -5.45 16.89 18.05
C LEU A 212 -4.98 18.29 17.66
N SER A 213 -4.86 18.59 16.36
CA SER A 213 -4.50 19.91 15.84
C SER A 213 -5.68 20.85 15.62
N SER A 214 -6.90 20.48 16.02
CA SER A 214 -8.08 21.33 15.83
C SER A 214 -7.95 22.61 16.67
N GLY A 215 -8.18 23.78 16.08
CA GLY A 215 -7.91 25.04 16.79
C GLY A 215 -7.84 26.26 15.85
N PRO A 216 -7.14 27.34 16.26
CA PRO A 216 -6.28 27.44 17.45
C PRO A 216 -7.01 27.77 18.76
N ARG A 217 -8.29 28.16 18.71
CA ARG A 217 -9.03 28.63 19.91
C ARG A 217 -10.25 27.79 20.29
N ALA A 218 -10.89 27.14 19.32
CA ALA A 218 -12.17 26.45 19.48
C ALA A 218 -12.07 24.95 19.17
N GLY A 219 -10.92 24.35 19.47
CA GLY A 219 -10.65 22.92 19.30
C GLY A 219 -9.76 22.41 20.43
N LEU A 220 -9.12 21.25 20.24
CA LEU A 220 -8.22 20.64 21.23
C LEU A 220 -6.86 21.32 21.30
N ASN A 221 -6.31 21.72 20.17
CA ASN A 221 -5.05 22.45 20.07
C ASN A 221 -3.88 21.81 20.86
N GLU A 222 -3.79 20.48 20.88
CA GLU A 222 -2.75 19.73 21.61
C GLU A 222 -1.42 19.69 20.83
N ILE A 223 -1.49 19.74 19.50
CA ILE A 223 -0.33 19.74 18.62
C ILE A 223 -0.46 20.79 17.52
N ASN A 224 0.68 21.24 16.99
CA ASN A 224 0.73 22.05 15.78
C ASN A 224 1.31 21.20 14.64
N LEU A 225 0.62 21.21 13.50
CA LEU A 225 1.13 20.64 12.26
C LEU A 225 1.83 21.72 11.44
N PRO A 226 2.82 21.37 10.60
CA PRO A 226 3.48 22.33 9.70
C PRO A 226 2.49 23.08 8.81
N GLU A 227 2.67 24.40 8.69
CA GLU A 227 1.85 25.25 7.83
C GLU A 227 2.37 25.21 6.38
N LEU A 228 1.65 24.55 5.48
CA LEU A 228 2.12 24.35 4.09
C LEU A 228 1.50 25.33 3.09
N GLN A 229 0.31 25.83 3.37
CA GLN A 229 -0.42 26.74 2.51
C GLN A 229 -1.47 27.52 3.30
N ALA A 230 -1.91 28.66 2.75
CA ALA A 230 -3.08 29.36 3.25
C ALA A 230 -4.30 28.43 3.19
N GLY A 231 -4.99 28.27 4.32
CA GLY A 231 -6.14 27.38 4.49
C GLY A 231 -7.47 28.00 4.06
N SER A 232 -7.50 29.27 3.68
CA SER A 232 -8.70 29.94 3.18
C SER A 232 -8.35 31.17 2.34
N SER A 233 -9.12 31.39 1.27
CA SER A 233 -9.05 32.61 0.46
C SER A 233 -9.66 33.84 1.16
N ILE A 234 -10.48 33.65 2.19
CA ILE A 234 -11.24 34.74 2.86
C ILE A 234 -10.86 34.95 4.32
N MET A 235 -10.30 33.94 5.00
CA MET A 235 -9.85 34.05 6.38
C MET A 235 -8.32 34.17 6.44
N PRO A 236 -7.77 35.39 6.61
CA PRO A 236 -6.34 35.58 6.78
C PRO A 236 -5.81 34.72 7.93
N ALA A 237 -4.63 34.13 7.76
CA ALA A 237 -3.93 33.28 8.73
C ALA A 237 -4.62 31.96 9.13
N LYS A 238 -5.74 31.56 8.49
CA LYS A 238 -6.26 30.19 8.67
C LYS A 238 -5.33 29.20 7.99
N VAL A 239 -4.92 28.14 8.68
CA VAL A 239 -4.14 27.02 8.14
C VAL A 239 -4.89 25.71 8.39
N ASN A 240 -4.89 24.82 7.39
CA ASN A 240 -5.60 23.53 7.44
C ASN A 240 -4.62 22.35 7.51
N PRO A 241 -5.03 21.21 8.10
CA PRO A 241 -4.22 20.00 8.16
C PRO A 241 -4.24 19.22 6.83
N VAL A 242 -3.78 19.86 5.74
CA VAL A 242 -3.96 19.36 4.36
C VAL A 242 -3.23 18.05 4.06
N VAL A 243 -2.12 17.75 4.77
CA VAL A 243 -1.38 16.50 4.57
C VAL A 243 -2.14 15.30 5.14
N PRO A 244 -2.59 15.31 6.41
CA PRO A 244 -3.53 14.29 6.88
C PRO A 244 -4.79 14.13 6.00
N GLU A 245 -5.33 15.23 5.47
CA GLU A 245 -6.51 15.19 4.58
C GLU A 245 -6.25 14.44 3.27
N VAL A 246 -5.12 14.68 2.59
CA VAL A 246 -4.79 13.96 1.36
C VAL A 246 -4.49 12.48 1.64
N VAL A 247 -3.86 12.17 2.78
CA VAL A 247 -3.64 10.77 3.18
C VAL A 247 -4.98 10.06 3.46
N ASN A 248 -5.95 10.72 4.10
CA ASN A 248 -7.29 10.15 4.28
C ASN A 248 -7.94 9.82 2.92
N GLN A 249 -7.86 10.73 1.95
CA GLN A 249 -8.40 10.50 0.59
C GLN A 249 -7.73 9.32 -0.11
N VAL A 250 -6.41 9.22 -0.02
CA VAL A 250 -5.65 8.06 -0.51
C VAL A 250 -6.15 6.77 0.14
N CYS A 251 -6.33 6.76 1.46
CA CYS A 251 -6.83 5.58 2.18
C CYS A 251 -8.23 5.15 1.69
N PHE A 252 -9.12 6.11 1.42
CA PHE A 252 -10.45 5.82 0.87
C PHE A 252 -10.36 5.20 -0.53
N LYS A 253 -9.48 5.73 -1.39
CA LYS A 253 -9.25 5.20 -2.74
C LYS A 253 -8.72 3.77 -2.71
N VAL A 254 -7.76 3.46 -1.83
CA VAL A 254 -7.26 2.09 -1.62
C VAL A 254 -8.39 1.16 -1.19
N ILE A 255 -9.26 1.57 -0.26
CA ILE A 255 -10.40 0.74 0.17
C ILE A 255 -11.37 0.48 -0.99
N GLY A 256 -11.60 1.48 -1.86
CA GLY A 256 -12.38 1.27 -3.09
C GLY A 256 -11.72 0.27 -4.04
N ASN A 257 -10.42 0.39 -4.26
CA ASN A 257 -9.63 -0.52 -5.10
C ASN A 257 -9.66 -1.96 -4.56
N ASP A 258 -9.77 -2.17 -3.24
CA ASP A 258 -9.92 -3.50 -2.64
C ASP A 258 -11.21 -4.20 -3.09
N THR A 259 -12.28 -3.42 -3.21
CA THR A 259 -13.56 -3.92 -3.72
C THR A 259 -13.43 -4.29 -5.20
N THR A 260 -12.73 -3.47 -5.99
CA THR A 260 -12.42 -3.77 -7.40
C THR A 260 -11.63 -5.08 -7.52
N VAL A 261 -10.56 -5.27 -6.75
CA VAL A 261 -9.76 -6.51 -6.75
C VAL A 261 -10.62 -7.71 -6.35
N THR A 262 -11.44 -7.57 -5.32
CA THR A 262 -12.33 -8.64 -4.84
C THR A 262 -13.31 -9.08 -5.93
N MET A 263 -13.99 -8.14 -6.58
CA MET A 263 -14.96 -8.45 -7.63
C MET A 263 -14.29 -9.03 -8.88
N ALA A 264 -13.11 -8.53 -9.24
CA ALA A 264 -12.36 -9.04 -10.39
C ALA A 264 -11.82 -10.46 -10.14
N ALA A 265 -11.33 -10.74 -8.94
CA ALA A 265 -10.84 -12.07 -8.56
C ALA A 265 -11.95 -13.13 -8.54
N GLU A 266 -13.17 -12.77 -8.11
CA GLU A 266 -14.33 -13.68 -8.10
C GLU A 266 -14.79 -14.06 -9.52
N ALA A 267 -14.61 -13.18 -10.50
CA ALA A 267 -15.07 -13.36 -11.88
C ALA A 267 -14.26 -14.37 -12.73
N GLY A 268 -13.45 -15.22 -12.09
CA GLY A 268 -12.73 -16.30 -12.77
C GLY A 268 -13.69 -17.28 -13.45
N GLN A 269 -13.35 -17.74 -14.65
CA GLN A 269 -14.20 -18.67 -15.41
C GLN A 269 -13.36 -19.85 -15.90
N LEU A 270 -13.63 -21.03 -15.36
CA LEU A 270 -12.94 -22.27 -15.70
C LEU A 270 -11.42 -22.13 -15.53
N GLN A 271 -10.63 -22.32 -16.58
CA GLN A 271 -9.16 -22.42 -16.52
C GLN A 271 -8.43 -21.06 -16.46
N LEU A 272 -9.11 -19.92 -16.43
CA LEU A 272 -8.45 -18.60 -16.43
C LEU A 272 -9.29 -17.52 -15.74
N ASN A 273 -8.64 -16.55 -15.12
CA ASN A 273 -9.26 -15.27 -14.77
C ASN A 273 -8.84 -14.20 -15.78
N VAL A 274 -9.80 -13.68 -16.55
CA VAL A 274 -9.52 -12.67 -17.59
C VAL A 274 -9.48 -11.23 -17.08
N MET A 275 -9.79 -11.02 -15.79
CA MET A 275 -9.90 -9.71 -15.16
C MET A 275 -8.58 -9.24 -14.52
N GLU A 276 -7.48 -9.99 -14.67
CA GLU A 276 -6.18 -9.61 -14.13
C GLU A 276 -5.69 -8.20 -14.53
N PRO A 277 -5.99 -7.64 -15.73
CA PRO A 277 -5.61 -6.26 -16.05
C PRO A 277 -6.18 -5.21 -15.08
N VAL A 278 -7.45 -5.34 -14.66
CA VAL A 278 -8.04 -4.39 -13.69
C VAL A 278 -7.54 -4.67 -12.26
N ILE A 279 -7.22 -5.93 -11.93
CA ILE A 279 -6.51 -6.25 -10.68
C ILE A 279 -5.15 -5.55 -10.67
N GLY A 280 -4.39 -5.64 -11.76
CA GLY A 280 -3.11 -4.96 -11.93
C GLY A 280 -3.21 -3.45 -11.76
N GLN A 281 -4.15 -2.81 -12.46
CA GLN A 281 -4.38 -1.37 -12.33
C GLN A 281 -4.65 -0.97 -10.88
N ALA A 282 -5.58 -1.66 -10.20
CA ALA A 282 -5.96 -1.37 -8.82
C ALA A 282 -4.80 -1.59 -7.83
N MET A 283 -4.05 -2.68 -8.00
CA MET A 283 -2.89 -3.03 -7.17
C MET A 283 -1.77 -2.00 -7.30
N PHE A 284 -1.33 -1.69 -8.53
CA PHE A 284 -0.25 -0.74 -8.76
C PHE A 284 -0.66 0.68 -8.35
N GLU A 285 -1.90 1.09 -8.62
CA GLU A 285 -2.43 2.37 -8.13
C GLU A 285 -2.34 2.44 -6.61
N SER A 286 -2.91 1.45 -5.89
CA SER A 286 -2.92 1.39 -4.43
C SER A 286 -1.52 1.45 -3.83
N VAL A 287 -0.58 0.63 -4.33
CA VAL A 287 0.81 0.61 -3.84
C VAL A 287 1.50 1.95 -4.10
N HIS A 288 1.31 2.54 -5.29
CA HIS A 288 1.91 3.83 -5.63
C HIS A 288 1.41 4.97 -4.75
N ILE A 289 0.09 5.12 -4.61
CA ILE A 289 -0.50 6.21 -3.84
C ILE A 289 -0.22 6.07 -2.33
N LEU A 290 -0.18 4.84 -1.79
CA LEU A 290 0.22 4.59 -0.40
C LEU A 290 1.69 4.93 -0.15
N THR A 291 2.58 4.56 -1.08
CA THR A 291 4.01 4.87 -0.98
C THR A 291 4.22 6.38 -0.92
N ASN A 292 3.61 7.11 -1.85
CA ASN A 292 3.68 8.58 -1.87
C ASN A 292 3.02 9.21 -0.64
N ALA A 293 1.92 8.64 -0.14
CA ALA A 293 1.27 9.11 1.08
C ALA A 293 2.18 8.94 2.31
N CYS A 294 2.94 7.84 2.41
CA CYS A 294 3.90 7.63 3.48
C CYS A 294 4.99 8.70 3.47
N TYR A 295 5.61 8.95 2.31
CA TYR A 295 6.64 9.99 2.19
C TYR A 295 6.09 11.39 2.47
N ASN A 296 4.96 11.76 1.87
CA ASN A 296 4.37 13.09 2.10
C ASN A 296 3.97 13.29 3.56
N LEU A 297 3.38 12.28 4.21
CA LEU A 297 3.01 12.36 5.63
C LEU A 297 4.25 12.54 6.50
N LEU A 298 5.31 11.77 6.25
CA LEU A 298 6.55 11.88 6.99
C LEU A 298 7.19 13.27 6.84
N GLU A 299 7.45 13.68 5.60
CA GLU A 299 8.26 14.85 5.26
C GLU A 299 7.54 16.16 5.56
N LYS A 300 6.27 16.26 5.18
CA LYS A 300 5.50 17.51 5.22
C LYS A 300 4.61 17.64 6.46
N CYS A 301 4.55 16.61 7.30
CA CYS A 301 3.76 16.65 8.53
C CYS A 301 4.57 16.13 9.72
N ILE A 302 4.81 14.81 9.83
CA ILE A 302 5.31 14.17 11.05
C ILE A 302 6.63 14.77 11.55
N ASN A 303 7.61 14.98 10.67
CA ASN A 303 8.91 15.52 11.08
C ASN A 303 8.80 16.91 11.71
N GLY A 304 7.83 17.73 11.30
CA GLY A 304 7.65 19.11 11.77
C GLY A 304 6.58 19.29 12.85
N ILE A 305 5.94 18.22 13.33
CA ILE A 305 4.93 18.33 14.41
C ILE A 305 5.59 18.88 15.68
N THR A 306 4.90 19.80 16.34
CA THR A 306 5.25 20.28 17.70
C THR A 306 4.07 20.10 18.64
N ALA A 307 4.32 20.06 19.95
CA ALA A 307 3.28 19.93 20.96
C ALA A 307 3.01 21.27 21.65
N ASN A 308 1.74 21.56 21.94
CA ASN A 308 1.34 22.66 22.82
C ASN A 308 1.33 22.15 24.26
N LYS A 309 2.51 22.03 24.87
CA LYS A 309 2.72 21.35 26.16
C LYS A 309 1.80 21.88 27.25
N GLU A 310 1.68 23.20 27.38
CA GLU A 310 0.86 23.84 28.41
C GLU A 310 -0.64 23.52 28.24
N VAL A 311 -1.10 23.37 27.00
CA VAL A 311 -2.49 22.98 26.70
C VAL A 311 -2.73 21.53 27.11
N CYS A 312 -1.84 20.62 26.71
CA CYS A 312 -1.91 19.20 27.06
C CYS A 312 -1.92 18.98 28.59
N GLU A 313 -0.99 19.62 29.31
CA GLU A 313 -0.89 19.52 30.77
C GLU A 313 -2.07 20.21 31.47
N GLY A 314 -2.57 21.32 30.90
CA GLY A 314 -3.75 22.03 31.37
C GLY A 314 -5.00 21.15 31.44
N TYR A 315 -5.24 20.32 30.42
CA TYR A 315 -6.36 19.37 30.41
C TYR A 315 -6.25 18.31 31.51
N VAL A 316 -5.03 17.86 31.82
CA VAL A 316 -4.79 16.93 32.93
C VAL A 316 -5.07 17.59 34.27
N LEU A 317 -4.49 18.76 34.51
CA LEU A 317 -4.59 19.47 35.79
C LEU A 317 -6.02 19.91 36.11
N GLN A 318 -6.81 20.30 35.11
CA GLN A 318 -8.23 20.66 35.31
C GLN A 318 -9.04 19.48 35.83
N LEU A 319 -8.87 18.27 35.26
CA LEU A 319 -9.59 17.08 35.70
C LEU A 319 -9.31 16.76 37.18
N TYR A 320 -8.04 16.85 37.60
CA TYR A 320 -7.68 16.65 39.01
C TYR A 320 -8.26 17.71 39.93
N ARG A 321 -8.33 18.99 39.50
CA ARG A 321 -9.00 20.02 40.29
C ARG A 321 -10.49 19.73 40.51
N TYR A 322 -11.20 19.24 39.49
CA TYR A 322 -12.61 18.88 39.62
C TYR A 322 -12.87 17.66 40.53
N ARG A 323 -11.93 16.69 40.58
CA ARG A 323 -12.11 15.46 41.36
C ARG A 323 -11.69 15.57 42.83
N TYR A 324 -10.83 16.53 43.17
CA TYR A 324 -10.22 16.65 44.50
C TYR A 324 -10.50 17.99 45.21
N LEU A 325 -11.34 18.85 44.66
CA LEU A 325 -11.97 19.92 45.44
C LEU A 325 -13.04 19.30 46.37
N PRO A 326 -13.09 19.67 47.66
CA PRO A 326 -14.18 19.23 48.54
C PRO A 326 -15.52 19.71 47.95
N GLU A 327 -16.47 18.80 47.70
CA GLU A 327 -17.84 19.19 47.35
C GLU A 327 -18.34 20.21 48.41
N PRO A 328 -18.96 21.34 48.02
CA PRO A 328 -19.86 22.02 48.94
C PRO A 328 -20.98 21.03 49.27
N VAL A 329 -21.07 20.65 50.53
CA VAL A 329 -22.11 19.79 51.10
C VAL A 329 -23.48 20.43 50.85
N HIS A 330 -24.10 20.14 49.71
CA HIS A 330 -25.53 20.34 49.49
C HIS A 330 -26.04 19.37 48.41
N ARG A 331 -26.03 18.08 48.74
CA ARG A 331 -27.01 17.16 48.15
C ARG A 331 -28.27 17.21 49.00
N SER A 332 -29.29 17.90 48.50
CA SER A 332 -30.67 17.69 48.93
C SER A 332 -31.09 16.26 48.55
N PRO A 333 -31.79 15.50 49.42
CA PRO A 333 -32.21 14.16 49.09
C PRO A 333 -33.60 14.22 48.46
N GLN A 334 -33.70 14.19 47.11
CA GLN A 334 -34.99 13.92 46.46
C GLN A 334 -34.87 13.08 45.19
N ARG A 335 -35.39 11.85 45.35
CA ARG A 335 -36.14 10.94 44.46
C ARG A 335 -35.47 10.39 43.20
#